data_AF-A0A2H5A2E3-F1
#
_entry.id   AF-A0A2H5A2E3-F1
#
_cell.length_a   1.000
_cell.length_b   1.000
_cell.length_c   1.000
_cell.angle_alpha   90.00
_cell.angle_beta   90.00
_cell.angle_gamma   90.00
#
_symmetry.space_group_name_H-M   'P 1'
#
loop_
_entity.id
_entity.type
_entity.pdbx_description
1 polymer ?
#
loop_
_entity_poly.entity_id
_entity_poly.type
_entity_poly.pdbx_seq_one_letter_code
_entity_poly.pdbx_strand_id
1 'polypeptide(L)'
;MRLPSIRSTPSTVAAVGGILYAIGVLSWLFANGVHFSSHDTATLAFGASYAAVGMFLTGAVPLYLCSRLSLVTPVLVTFWLLGNTVVEWLYGTHLHPLSSYLTVWPLLLGVAVGAGVAEALLRVTLDRGFDRFGLRPLV
;
A
#
# COMPACT_ATOMS: atom_id res chain seq x y z
N MET A 1 -14.91 -5.19 -36.26
CA MET A 1 -13.67 -5.53 -35.54
C MET A 1 -13.85 -5.13 -34.09
N ARG A 2 -13.90 -6.09 -33.15
CA ARG A 2 -13.94 -5.78 -31.71
C ARG A 2 -12.51 -5.49 -31.27
N LEU A 3 -12.25 -4.30 -30.73
CA LEU A 3 -10.99 -3.98 -30.05
C LEU A 3 -10.73 -5.06 -28.99
N PRO A 4 -9.52 -5.63 -28.91
CA PRO A 4 -9.19 -6.54 -27.82
C PRO A 4 -9.33 -5.75 -26.52
N SER A 5 -10.31 -6.09 -25.68
CA SER A 5 -10.41 -5.51 -24.35
C SER A 5 -9.19 -6.00 -23.57
N ILE A 6 -8.22 -5.12 -23.34
CA ILE A 6 -7.14 -5.36 -22.39
C ILE A 6 -7.81 -5.38 -21.02
N ARG A 7 -8.36 -6.54 -20.65
CA ARG A 7 -8.91 -6.76 -19.33
C ARG A 7 -7.70 -6.96 -18.42
N SER A 8 -7.23 -5.88 -17.80
CA SER A 8 -6.09 -5.94 -16.90
C SER A 8 -6.46 -6.85 -15.73
N THR A 9 -5.67 -7.89 -15.51
CA THR A 9 -5.92 -8.78 -14.38
C THR A 9 -5.66 -8.01 -13.07
N PRO A 10 -6.44 -8.26 -12.00
CA PRO A 10 -6.22 -7.63 -10.69
C PRO A 10 -4.76 -7.73 -10.21
N SER A 11 -4.09 -8.86 -10.50
CA SER A 11 -2.67 -9.06 -10.19
C SER A 11 -1.75 -8.11 -10.95
N THR A 12 -2.03 -7.83 -12.22
CA THR A 12 -1.26 -6.85 -13.01
C THR A 12 -1.41 -5.44 -12.44
N VAL A 13 -2.64 -5.04 -12.12
CA VAL A 13 -2.92 -3.71 -11.52
C VAL A 13 -2.18 -3.57 -10.19
N ALA A 14 -2.26 -4.59 -9.34
CA ALA A 14 -1.56 -4.64 -8.07
C ALA A 14 -0.04 -4.56 -8.23
N ALA A 15 0.54 -5.36 -9.12
CA ALA A 15 1.98 -5.39 -9.34
C ALA A 15 2.49 -4.04 -9.87
N VAL A 16 1.85 -3.49 -10.90
CA VAL A 16 2.24 -2.19 -11.47
C VAL A 16 2.08 -1.08 -10.44
N GLY A 17 0.95 -1.03 -9.74
CA GLY A 17 0.69 -0.02 -8.73
C GLY A 17 1.65 -0.12 -7.54
N GLY A 18 1.97 -1.33 -7.08
CA GLY A 18 2.98 -1.56 -6.04
C GLY A 18 4.37 -1.11 -6.47
N ILE A 19 4.79 -1.37 -7.72
CA ILE A 19 6.07 -0.92 -8.25
C ILE A 19 6.12 0.61 -8.28
N LEU A 20 5.09 1.26 -8.84
CA LEU A 20 5.02 2.72 -8.91
C LEU A 20 5.01 3.36 -7.52
N TYR A 21 4.30 2.77 -6.58
CA TYR A 21 4.27 3.21 -5.19
C TYR A 21 5.65 3.10 -4.54
N ALA A 22 6.32 1.94 -4.68
CA ALA A 22 7.65 1.72 -4.14
C ALA A 22 8.67 2.70 -4.68
N ILE A 23 8.69 2.90 -6.01
CA ILE A 23 9.57 3.87 -6.66
C ILE A 23 9.27 5.27 -6.13
N GLY A 24 8.02 5.72 -6.16
CA GLY A 24 7.65 7.07 -5.73
C GLY A 24 8.03 7.37 -4.29
N VAL A 25 7.71 6.45 -3.36
CA VAL A 25 8.01 6.61 -1.94
C VAL A 25 9.51 6.55 -1.68
N LEU A 26 10.24 5.57 -2.23
CA LEU A 26 11.69 5.48 -2.04
C LEU A 26 12.42 6.67 -2.65
N SER A 27 12.06 7.10 -3.87
CA SER A 27 12.65 8.28 -4.50
C SER A 27 12.42 9.53 -3.67
N TRP A 28 11.21 9.73 -3.13
CA TRP A 28 10.92 10.84 -2.24
C TRP A 28 11.74 10.77 -0.94
N LEU A 29 11.85 9.61 -0.31
CA LEU A 29 12.63 9.42 0.92
C LEU A 29 14.12 9.70 0.70
N PHE A 30 14.70 9.19 -0.39
CA PHE A 30 16.10 9.45 -0.76
C PHE A 30 16.36 10.93 -1.06
N ALA A 31 15.43 11.60 -1.76
CA ALA A 31 15.54 13.03 -2.03
C ALA A 31 15.49 13.88 -0.76
N ASN A 32 14.92 13.36 0.33
CA ASN A 32 14.82 14.03 1.63
C ASN A 32 15.83 13.50 2.66
N GLY A 33 16.92 12.86 2.19
CA GLY A 33 18.09 12.54 3.03
C GLY A 33 18.03 11.22 3.79
N VAL A 34 17.04 10.36 3.52
CA VAL A 34 17.02 9.01 4.09
C VAL A 34 17.96 8.12 3.31
N HIS A 35 19.04 7.64 3.93
CA HIS A 35 20.00 6.75 3.28
C HIS A 35 20.22 5.48 4.11
N PHE A 36 20.46 4.37 3.43
CA PHE A 36 20.89 3.13 4.07
C PHE A 36 22.39 3.20 4.33
N SER A 37 22.81 2.93 5.57
CA SER A 37 24.21 2.90 5.96
C SER A 37 24.47 1.73 6.90
N SER A 38 25.46 0.92 6.57
CA SER A 38 25.94 -0.20 7.38
C SER A 38 27.39 -0.48 6.99
N HIS A 39 28.22 -0.86 7.97
CA HIS A 39 29.59 -1.32 7.72
C HIS A 39 29.62 -2.73 7.11
N ASP A 40 28.57 -3.51 7.32
CA ASP A 40 28.38 -4.83 6.73
C ASP A 40 27.45 -4.77 5.51
N THR A 41 27.95 -5.26 4.38
CA THR A 41 27.25 -5.33 3.08
C THR A 41 25.99 -6.20 3.15
N ALA A 42 26.01 -7.29 3.92
CA ALA A 42 24.85 -8.18 4.03
C ALA A 42 23.69 -7.47 4.74
N THR A 43 23.97 -6.80 5.85
CA THR A 43 23.00 -5.99 6.59
C THR A 43 22.44 -4.85 5.73
N LEU A 44 23.27 -4.19 4.92
CA LEU A 44 22.82 -3.15 3.99
C LEU A 44 21.82 -3.70 2.97
N ALA A 45 22.18 -4.81 2.33
CA ALA A 45 21.33 -5.45 1.32
C ALA A 45 19.99 -5.92 1.92
N PHE A 46 20.03 -6.49 3.13
CA PHE A 46 18.83 -6.88 3.85
C PHE A 46 17.92 -5.67 4.16
N GLY A 47 18.46 -4.58 4.70
CA GLY A 47 17.68 -3.39 5.01
C GLY A 47 17.05 -2.75 3.77
N ALA A 48 17.82 -2.61 2.69
CA ALA A 48 17.34 -2.05 1.43
C ALA A 48 16.25 -2.93 0.79
N SER A 49 16.45 -4.26 0.76
CA SER A 49 15.46 -5.19 0.22
C SER A 49 14.19 -5.24 1.07
N TYR A 50 14.32 -5.23 2.40
CA TYR A 50 13.18 -5.17 3.32
C TYR A 50 12.31 -3.93 3.07
N ALA A 51 12.94 -2.76 2.94
CA ALA A 51 12.24 -1.52 2.63
C ALA A 51 11.58 -1.56 1.25
N ALA A 52 12.29 -2.02 0.22
CA ALA A 52 11.76 -2.09 -1.15
C ALA A 52 10.56 -3.03 -1.26
N VAL A 53 10.67 -4.23 -0.70
CA VAL A 53 9.57 -5.21 -0.65
C VAL A 53 8.41 -4.65 0.18
N GLY A 54 8.70 -4.01 1.30
CA GLY A 54 7.70 -3.40 2.16
C GLY A 54 6.86 -2.35 1.44
N MET A 55 7.51 -1.43 0.73
CA MET A 55 6.81 -0.40 -0.03
C MET A 55 6.03 -1.01 -1.20
N PHE A 56 6.61 -1.99 -1.90
CA PHE A 56 5.89 -2.70 -2.97
C PHE A 56 4.60 -3.34 -2.45
N LEU A 57 4.67 -4.09 -1.34
CA LEU A 57 3.50 -4.75 -0.75
C LEU A 57 2.47 -3.74 -0.22
N THR A 58 2.94 -2.65 0.39
CA THR A 58 2.08 -1.57 0.91
C THR A 58 1.26 -0.93 -0.20
N GLY A 59 1.79 -0.81 -1.42
CA GLY A 59 1.00 -0.38 -2.58
C GLY A 59 0.19 -1.50 -3.23
N ALA A 60 0.81 -2.67 -3.44
CA ALA A 60 0.22 -3.76 -4.23
C ALA A 60 -0.97 -4.41 -3.55
N VAL A 61 -0.90 -4.70 -2.25
CA VAL A 61 -1.94 -5.46 -1.54
C VAL A 61 -3.26 -4.68 -1.48
N PRO A 62 -3.31 -3.40 -1.07
CA PRO A 62 -4.54 -2.60 -1.13
C PRO A 62 -5.12 -2.50 -2.54
N LEU A 63 -4.29 -2.32 -3.56
CA LEU A 63 -4.75 -2.25 -4.95
C LEU A 63 -5.26 -3.59 -5.47
N TYR A 64 -4.68 -4.71 -5.02
CA TYR A 64 -5.20 -6.04 -5.31
C TYR A 64 -6.59 -6.24 -4.69
N LEU A 65 -6.76 -5.88 -3.42
CA LEU A 65 -8.04 -5.97 -2.72
C LEU A 65 -9.10 -5.06 -3.36
N CYS A 66 -8.71 -3.85 -3.75
CA CYS A 66 -9.57 -2.93 -4.49
C CYS A 66 -9.98 -3.54 -5.84
N SER A 67 -9.03 -3.88 -6.71
CA SER A 67 -9.32 -4.42 -8.04
C SER A 67 -10.11 -5.73 -8.02
N ARG A 68 -9.83 -6.63 -7.07
CA ARG A 68 -10.48 -7.95 -6.99
C ARG A 68 -11.80 -7.96 -6.23
N LEU A 69 -11.95 -7.15 -5.18
CA LEU A 69 -13.09 -7.21 -4.26
C LEU A 69 -13.84 -5.88 -4.14
N SER A 70 -13.43 -4.85 -4.88
CA SER A 70 -13.96 -3.49 -4.80
C SER A 70 -13.82 -2.86 -3.40
N LEU A 71 -12.82 -3.30 -2.63
CA LEU A 71 -12.50 -2.76 -1.30
C LEU A 71 -11.68 -1.49 -1.44
N VAL A 72 -12.31 -0.34 -1.25
CA VAL A 72 -11.67 0.97 -1.45
C VAL A 72 -10.95 1.44 -0.18
N THR A 73 -11.43 1.01 0.99
CA THR A 73 -10.92 1.46 2.29
C THR A 73 -9.43 1.15 2.49
N PRO A 74 -8.89 -0.04 2.11
CA PRO A 74 -7.45 -0.31 2.20
C PRO A 74 -6.61 0.72 1.46
N VAL A 75 -7.05 1.14 0.28
CA VAL A 75 -6.33 2.11 -0.55
C VAL A 75 -6.35 3.48 0.12
N LEU A 76 -7.52 3.93 0.58
CA LEU A 76 -7.67 5.20 1.28
C LEU A 76 -6.85 5.26 2.57
N VAL A 77 -6.85 4.18 3.36
CA VAL A 77 -6.06 4.10 4.59
C VAL A 77 -4.57 4.12 4.29
N THR A 78 -4.14 3.47 3.21
CA THR A 78 -2.72 3.51 2.79
C THR A 78 -2.28 4.93 2.43
N PHE A 79 -3.08 5.65 1.64
CA PHE A 79 -2.80 7.05 1.32
C PHE A 79 -2.88 7.97 2.54
N TRP A 80 -3.82 7.72 3.45
CA TRP A 80 -3.94 8.45 4.70
C TRP A 80 -2.68 8.28 5.56
N LEU A 81 -2.20 7.04 5.73
CA LEU A 81 -0.98 6.74 6.49
C LEU A 81 0.24 7.42 5.86
N LEU A 82 0.37 7.39 4.53
CA LEU A 82 1.44 8.11 3.83
C LEU A 82 1.32 9.63 4.03
N GLY A 83 0.11 10.18 3.90
CA GLY A 83 -0.16 11.61 4.11
C GLY A 83 0.17 12.05 5.54
N ASN A 84 -0.16 11.23 6.53
CA ASN A 84 0.21 11.50 7.92
C ASN A 84 1.74 11.55 8.09
N THR A 85 2.49 10.62 7.48
CA THR A 85 3.96 10.66 7.46
C THR A 85 4.50 11.94 6.83
N VAL A 86 3.89 12.40 5.73
CA VAL A 86 4.27 13.66 5.06
C VAL A 86 4.03 14.85 5.98
N VAL A 87 2.88 14.89 6.67
CA VAL A 87 2.55 15.94 7.64
C VAL A 87 3.55 15.92 8.80
N GLU A 88 3.81 14.76 9.41
CA GLU A 88 4.77 14.62 10.50
C GLU A 88 6.18 15.07 10.11
N TRP A 89 6.58 14.78 8.87
CA TRP A 89 7.85 15.24 8.31
C TRP A 89 7.88 16.75 8.09
N LEU A 90 6.85 17.34 7.47
CA LEU A 90 6.77 18.78 7.20
C LEU A 90 6.76 19.63 8.48
N TYR A 91 6.06 19.15 9.52
CA TYR A 91 5.92 19.87 10.78
C TYR A 91 6.92 19.43 11.86
N GLY A 92 7.79 18.47 11.56
CA GLY A 92 8.82 17.99 12.49
C GLY A 92 8.26 17.40 13.79
N THR A 93 7.04 16.86 13.77
CA THR A 93 6.33 16.39 14.97
C THR A 93 6.79 15.01 15.44
N HIS A 94 7.61 14.32 14.65
CA HIS A 94 8.19 13.02 14.95
C HIS A 94 9.69 13.02 14.64
N LEU A 95 10.51 12.32 15.43
CA LEU A 95 11.98 12.38 15.30
C LEU A 95 12.47 11.84 13.94
N HIS A 96 11.90 10.73 13.48
CA HIS A 96 12.31 10.08 12.23
C HIS A 96 11.11 9.48 11.45
N PRO A 97 10.11 10.28 11.06
CA PRO A 97 8.88 9.78 10.44
C PRO A 97 9.15 8.99 9.16
N LEU A 98 10.11 9.47 8.36
CA LEU A 98 10.49 8.86 7.08
C LEU A 98 11.13 7.47 7.24
N SER A 99 12.08 7.29 8.16
CA SER A 99 12.71 5.99 8.38
C SER A 99 11.80 5.05 9.17
N SER A 100 10.96 5.58 10.07
CA SER A 100 9.93 4.80 10.73
C SER A 100 8.97 4.19 9.71
N TYR A 101 8.56 4.95 8.69
CA TYR A 101 7.70 4.45 7.62
C TYR A 101 8.28 3.23 6.88
N LEU A 102 9.60 3.21 6.66
CA LEU A 102 10.31 2.10 6.01
C LEU A 102 10.53 0.89 6.90
N THR A 103 10.44 1.03 8.22
CA THR A 103 10.72 -0.05 9.18
C THR A 103 9.45 -0.67 9.74
N VAL A 104 8.40 0.12 9.93
CA VAL A 104 7.13 -0.32 10.51
C VAL A 104 6.08 -0.67 9.46
N TRP A 105 6.46 -0.76 8.18
CA TRP A 105 5.54 -1.08 7.09
C TRP A 105 4.66 -2.33 7.31
N PRO A 106 5.08 -3.40 8.02
CA PRO A 106 4.18 -4.54 8.27
C PRO A 106 2.97 -4.14 9.11
N LEU A 107 3.16 -3.24 10.08
CA LEU A 107 2.07 -2.71 10.90
C LEU A 107 1.16 -1.81 10.06
N LEU A 108 1.74 -0.92 9.25
CA LEU A 108 0.98 -0.03 8.36
C LEU A 108 0.13 -0.81 7.36
N LEU A 109 0.73 -1.84 6.75
CA LEU A 109 0.04 -2.77 5.87
C LEU A 109 -1.06 -3.53 6.63
N GLY A 110 -0.77 -4.00 7.84
CA GLY A 110 -1.76 -4.65 8.71
C GLY A 110 -2.97 -3.77 9.01
N VAL A 111 -2.75 -2.48 9.27
CA VAL A 111 -3.84 -1.49 9.48
C VAL A 111 -4.67 -1.30 8.20
N ALA A 112 -4.02 -1.13 7.05
CA ALA A 112 -4.71 -0.99 5.76
C ALA A 112 -5.55 -2.24 5.41
N VAL A 113 -4.98 -3.43 5.60
CA VAL A 113 -5.68 -4.71 5.36
C VAL A 113 -6.81 -4.89 6.38
N GLY A 114 -6.59 -4.58 7.66
CA GLY A 114 -7.60 -4.64 8.71
C GLY A 114 -8.81 -3.75 8.41
N ALA A 115 -8.58 -2.55 7.87
CA ALA A 115 -9.66 -1.68 7.40
C ALA A 115 -10.45 -2.31 6.22
N GLY A 116 -9.76 -3.01 5.32
CA GLY A 116 -10.40 -3.80 4.26
C GLY A 116 -11.24 -4.96 4.78
N VAL A 117 -10.77 -5.65 5.82
CA VAL A 117 -11.54 -6.71 6.49
C VAL A 117 -12.82 -6.13 7.10
N ALA A 118 -12.72 -4.98 7.78
CA ALA A 118 -13.88 -4.28 8.33
C ALA A 118 -14.88 -3.88 7.24
N GLU A 119 -14.42 -3.29 6.13
CA GLU A 119 -15.26 -2.98 4.98
C GLU A 119 -15.92 -4.23 4.39
N ALA A 120 -15.16 -5.31 4.23
CA ALA A 120 -15.67 -6.56 3.68
C ALA A 120 -16.78 -7.17 4.57
N LEU A 121 -16.59 -7.18 5.89
CA LEU A 121 -17.59 -7.65 6.84
C LEU A 121 -18.87 -6.81 6.79
N LEU A 122 -18.72 -5.49 6.71
CA LEU A 122 -19.87 -4.57 6.57
C LEU A 122 -20.63 -4.84 5.26
N ARG A 123 -19.92 -4.99 4.15
CA ARG A 123 -20.53 -5.29 2.86
C ARG A 123 -21.24 -6.64 2.86
N VAL A 124 -20.64 -7.69 3.42
CA VAL A 124 -21.24 -9.02 3.52
C VAL A 124 -22.50 -9.02 4.41
N THR A 125 -22.49 -8.27 5.51
CA THR A 125 -23.68 -8.15 6.37
C THR A 125 -24.81 -7.38 5.69
N LEU A 126 -24.49 -6.30 4.97
CA LEU A 126 -25.46 -5.54 4.17
C LEU A 126 -26.03 -6.35 3.00
N ASP A 127 -25.20 -7.16 2.33
CA ASP A 127 -25.63 -7.99 1.21
C ASP A 127 -26.66 -9.04 1.66
N ARG A 128 -26.47 -9.64 2.84
CA ARG A 128 -27.45 -10.57 3.42
C ARG A 128 -28.79 -9.91 3.77
N GLY A 129 -28.83 -8.59 3.97
CA GLY A 129 -30.06 -7.86 4.29
C GLY A 129 -30.73 -7.21 3.07
N PHE A 130 -29.95 -6.72 2.11
CA PHE A 130 -30.41 -5.83 1.03
C PHE A 130 -30.00 -6.24 -0.39
N ASP A 131 -29.20 -7.31 -0.55
CA ASP A 131 -28.78 -7.89 -1.84
C ASP A 131 -28.15 -6.91 -2.86
N ARG A 132 -27.48 -5.86 -2.35
CA ARG A 132 -26.97 -4.73 -3.16
C ARG A 132 -25.48 -4.42 -3.00
N PHE A 133 -24.75 -5.08 -2.10
CA PHE A 133 -23.39 -4.67 -1.71
C PHE A 133 -22.34 -5.78 -1.70
N GLY A 134 -22.62 -6.93 -2.32
CA GLY A 134 -21.69 -8.04 -2.41
C GLY A 134 -20.30 -7.68 -2.97
N LEU A 135 -19.30 -8.43 -2.52
CA LEU A 135 -17.91 -8.30 -2.98
C LEU A 135 -17.82 -8.69 -4.45
N ARG A 136 -17.56 -7.72 -5.33
CA ARG A 136 -17.45 -7.94 -6.78
C ARG A 136 -16.13 -7.38 -7.32
N PRO A 137 -15.53 -8.02 -8.33
CA PRO A 137 -14.36 -7.47 -9.02
C PRO A 137 -14.67 -6.14 -9.70
N LEU A 138 -13.70 -5.22 -9.67
CA LEU A 138 -13.74 -3.97 -10.45
C LEU A 138 -13.30 -4.18 -11.91
N VAL A 139 -12.60 -5.28 -12.21
CA VAL A 139 -11.97 -5.58 -13.52
C VAL A 139 -12.33 -6.97 -14.02
#